data_AF-A0A378I881-F1
#
_entry.id   AF-A0A378I881-F1
#
_cell.length_a   1.000
_cell.length_b   1.000
_cell.length_c   1.000
_cell.angle_alpha   90.00
_cell.angle_beta   90.00
_cell.angle_gamma   90.00
#
_symmetry.space_group_name_H-M   'P 1'
#
loop_
_entity.id
_entity.type
_entity.pdbx_description
1 polymer ?
#
loop_
_entity_poly.entity_id
_entity_poly.type
_entity_poly.pdbx_seq_one_letter_code
_entity_poly.pdbx_strand_id
1 'polypeptide(L)' 'MVINELSSILNGYFGWNKARMTRFACMLVSLFKVRTVNLSELACGFESEATIESRYKRIKRFFQDSQFASLFWPDG' A
#
# COMPACT_ATOMS: atom_id res chain seq x y z
N MET A 1 13.82 -6.26 -7.24
CA MET A 1 12.64 -5.70 -6.55
C MET A 1 11.47 -6.61 -6.86
N VAL A 2 10.97 -7.34 -5.86
CA VAL A 2 9.89 -8.33 -6.03
C VAL A 2 8.58 -7.57 -6.22
N ILE A 3 8.31 -7.14 -7.46
CA ILE A 3 7.04 -6.53 -7.88
C ILE A 3 6.19 -7.57 -8.63
N ASN A 4 6.55 -8.85 -8.57
CA ASN A 4 5.93 -9.87 -9.42
C ASN A 4 4.50 -10.17 -8.99
N GLU A 5 4.22 -10.21 -7.69
CA GLU A 5 2.91 -10.58 -7.17
C GLU A 5 1.89 -9.45 -7.32
N LEU A 6 2.25 -8.23 -6.91
CA LEU A 6 1.44 -7.03 -7.17
C LEU A 6 1.18 -6.84 -8.68
N SER A 7 2.21 -7.01 -9.51
CA SER A 7 2.04 -6.94 -10.97
C SER A 7 1.12 -8.04 -11.48
N SER A 8 1.22 -9.26 -10.96
CA SER A 8 0.40 -10.40 -11.37
C SER A 8 -1.08 -10.16 -11.06
N ILE A 9 -1.38 -9.74 -9.81
CA ILE A 9 -2.75 -9.44 -9.37
C ILE A 9 -3.33 -8.31 -10.22
N LEU A 10 -2.63 -7.20 -10.38
CA LEU A 10 -3.11 -6.06 -11.17
C LEU A 10 -3.29 -6.45 -12.65
N ASN A 11 -2.42 -7.29 -13.20
CA ASN A 11 -2.56 -7.72 -14.59
C ASN A 11 -3.77 -8.62 -14.83
N GLY A 12 -4.27 -9.31 -13.79
CA GLY A 12 -5.55 -10.02 -13.85
C GLY A 12 -6.75 -9.09 -14.13
N TYR A 13 -6.67 -7.83 -13.72
CA TYR A 13 -7.73 -6.83 -13.98
C TYR A 13 -7.50 -6.06 -15.28
N PHE A 14 -6.26 -5.75 -15.63
CA PHE A 14 -5.95 -4.85 -16.75
C PHE A 14 -5.57 -5.56 -18.06
N GLY A 15 -5.06 -6.79 -18.01
CA GLY A 15 -4.60 -7.52 -19.20
C GLY A 15 -3.47 -6.81 -19.98
N TRP A 16 -2.63 -6.04 -19.30
CA TRP A 16 -1.54 -5.28 -19.94
C TRP A 16 -0.32 -6.15 -20.25
N ASN A 17 0.53 -5.64 -21.14
CA ASN A 17 1.82 -6.26 -21.40
C ASN A 17 2.78 -6.08 -20.20
N LYS A 18 3.77 -6.98 -20.11
CA LYS A 18 4.72 -7.04 -18.99
C LYS A 18 5.42 -5.71 -18.72
N ALA A 19 5.89 -5.03 -19.76
CA ALA A 19 6.62 -3.77 -19.63
C ALA A 19 5.75 -2.64 -19.04
N ARG A 20 4.50 -2.52 -19.52
CA ARG A 20 3.53 -1.54 -19.00
C ARG A 20 3.16 -1.83 -17.55
N MET A 21 2.93 -3.10 -17.21
CA MET A 21 2.61 -3.49 -15.85
C MET A 21 3.76 -3.26 -14.88
N THR A 22 4.98 -3.65 -15.26
CA THR A 22 6.18 -3.39 -14.44
C THR A 22 6.37 -1.89 -14.20
N ARG A 23 6.22 -1.05 -15.23
CA ARG A 23 6.33 0.40 -15.06
C ARG A 23 5.24 0.97 -14.14
N PHE A 24 4.00 0.53 -14.31
CA PHE A 24 2.89 0.98 -13.48
C PHE A 24 3.11 0.62 -12.00
N ALA A 25 3.49 -0.63 -11.72
CA ALA A 25 3.74 -1.07 -10.37
C ALA A 25 4.96 -0.37 -9.74
N CYS A 26 6.01 -0.07 -10.52
CA CYS A 26 7.10 0.80 -10.08
C CYS A 26 6.63 2.21 -9.72
N MET A 27 5.73 2.81 -10.51
CA MET A 27 5.17 4.14 -10.20
C MET A 27 4.37 4.13 -8.89
N LEU A 28 3.54 3.11 -8.66
CA LEU A 28 2.80 2.93 -7.40
C LEU A 28 3.75 2.82 -6.20
N VAL A 29 4.78 1.97 -6.29
CA VAL A 29 5.80 1.83 -5.24
C VAL A 29 6.53 3.15 -5.00
N SER A 30 6.91 3.87 -6.06
CA SER A 30 7.56 5.17 -5.93
C SER A 30 6.67 6.20 -5.26
N LEU A 31 5.36 6.22 -5.56
CA LEU A 31 4.41 7.09 -4.88
C LEU A 31 4.40 6.84 -3.37
N PHE A 32 4.40 5.57 -2.94
CA PHE A 32 4.49 5.23 -1.51
C PHE A 32 5.84 5.61 -0.89
N LYS A 33 6.95 5.59 -1.66
CA LYS A 33 8.28 5.94 -1.16
C LYS A 33 8.52 7.44 -1.03
N VAL A 34 7.99 8.25 -1.97
CA VAL A 34 8.27 9.70 -2.02
C VAL A 34 7.24 10.53 -1.24
N ARG A 35 6.11 9.93 -0.88
CA ARG A 35 5.06 10.62 -0.12
C ARG A 35 5.11 10.20 1.34
N THR A 36 5.49 11.12 2.21
CA THR A 36 5.14 11.04 3.63
C THR A 36 3.64 11.31 3.73
N VAL A 37 2.85 10.28 4.03
CA VAL A 37 1.38 10.40 4.16
C VAL A 37 0.98 10.49 5.62
N ASN A 38 0.19 11.50 5.96
CA ASN A 38 -0.43 11.60 7.28
C ASN A 38 -1.52 10.53 7.41
N LEU A 39 -1.49 9.72 8.48
CA LEU A 39 -2.48 8.66 8.70
C LEU A 39 -3.92 9.19 8.74
N SER A 40 -4.12 10.46 9.14
CA SER A 40 -5.42 11.13 9.12
C SER A 40 -5.88 11.43 7.70
N GLU A 41 -5.00 11.89 6.81
CA GLU A 41 -5.32 12.10 5.40
C GLU A 41 -5.62 10.76 4.69
N LEU A 42 -4.86 9.72 5.05
CA LEU A 42 -5.11 8.36 4.56
C LEU A 42 -6.50 7.86 5.00
N ALA A 43 -6.90 8.14 6.25
CA ALA A 43 -8.22 7.78 6.76
C ALA A 43 -9.35 8.51 6.03
N CYS A 44 -9.13 9.74 5.56
CA CYS A 44 -10.10 10.46 4.73
C CYS A 44 -10.25 9.86 3.34
N GLY A 45 -9.12 9.52 2.69
CA GLY A 45 -9.09 8.98 1.31
C GLY A 45 -9.44 7.49 1.18
N PHE A 46 -9.45 6.73 2.28
CA PHE A 46 -9.72 5.29 2.26
C PHE A 46 -11.22 5.01 2.06
N GLU A 47 -11.67 4.68 0.85
CA GLU A 47 -13.10 4.39 0.60
C GLU A 47 -13.61 3.21 1.46
N SER A 48 -14.56 3.50 2.34
CA SER A 48 -15.20 2.52 3.22
C SER A 48 -16.51 3.10 3.76
N GLU A 49 -17.49 2.26 4.04
CA GLU A 49 -18.72 2.62 4.76
C GLU A 49 -18.47 2.99 6.24
N ALA A 50 -17.24 2.79 6.74
CA ALA A 50 -16.87 3.11 8.11
C ALA A 50 -16.54 4.60 8.32
N THR A 51 -16.88 5.12 9.49
CA THR A 51 -16.49 6.47 9.96
C THR A 51 -14.99 6.71 9.82
N ILE A 52 -14.57 7.97 9.62
CA ILE A 52 -13.15 8.36 9.50
C ILE A 52 -12.35 7.87 10.71
N GLU A 53 -12.89 7.96 11.93
CA GLU A 53 -12.23 7.52 13.16
C GLU A 53 -11.97 6.00 13.17
N SER A 54 -12.93 5.22 12.67
CA SER A 54 -12.78 3.77 12.51
C SER A 54 -11.72 3.43 11.47
N ARG A 55 -11.70 4.15 10.34
CA ARG A 55 -10.65 4.03 9.31
C ARG A 55 -9.26 4.35 9.89
N TYR A 56 -9.14 5.46 10.61
CA TYR A 56 -7.89 5.86 11.27
C TYR A 56 -7.40 4.81 12.27
N LYS A 57 -8.29 4.24 13.10
CA LYS A 57 -7.93 3.16 14.04
C LYS A 57 -7.45 1.91 13.31
N ARG A 58 -8.07 1.51 12.20
CA ARG A 58 -7.62 0.36 11.39
C ARG A 58 -6.23 0.58 10.83
N ILE A 59 -5.99 1.76 10.25
CA ILE A 59 -4.67 2.15 9.72
C ILE A 59 -3.63 2.12 10.85
N LYS A 60 -3.93 2.72 12.00
CA LYS A 60 -3.03 2.73 13.16
C LYS A 60 -2.71 1.31 13.63
N ARG A 61 -3.71 0.42 13.73
CA ARG A 61 -3.49 -0.99 14.11
C ARG A 61 -2.63 -1.74 13.11
N PHE A 62 -2.84 -1.52 11.82
CA PHE A 62 -2.04 -2.14 10.76
C PHE A 62 -0.55 -1.82 10.90
N PHE A 63 -0.20 -0.55 11.16
CA PHE A 63 1.19 -0.14 11.39
C PHE A 63 1.73 -0.48 12.79
N GLN A 64 0.87 -0.84 13.73
CA GLN A 64 1.25 -1.34 15.06
C GLN A 64 1.40 -2.87 15.10
N ASP A 65 0.99 -3.57 14.03
CA ASP A 65 1.09 -5.02 13.95
C ASP A 65 2.57 -5.43 13.92
N SER A 66 2.94 -6.31 14.84
CA SER A 66 4.31 -6.78 15.04
C SER A 66 4.86 -7.51 13.81
N GLN A 67 4.01 -8.14 12.99
CA GLN A 67 4.45 -8.70 11.71
C GLN A 67 4.86 -7.62 10.71
N PHE A 68 4.11 -6.51 10.65
CA PHE A 68 4.45 -5.38 9.79
C PHE A 68 5.74 -4.70 10.27
N ALA A 69 5.86 -4.46 11.58
CA ALA A 69 7.07 -3.89 12.17
C ALA A 69 8.33 -4.71 11.84
N SER A 70 8.27 -6.05 11.97
CA SER A 70 9.42 -6.92 11.67
C SER A 70 9.83 -6.95 10.19
N LEU A 71 8.91 -6.66 9.26
CA LEU A 71 9.18 -6.68 7.82
C LEU A 71 9.87 -5.40 7.33
N PHE A 72 9.58 -4.26 7.97
CA PHE A 72 10.13 -2.95 7.61
C PHE A 72 11.21 -2.44 8.57
N TRP A 73 11.29 -3.03 9.77
CA TRP A 73 12.27 -2.73 10.80
C TRP A 73 12.73 -4.05 11.46
N PRO A 74 13.61 -4.81 10.78
CA PRO A 74 14.04 -6.14 11.24
C PRO A 74 14.92 -6.10 12.50
N ASP A 75 15.53 -4.95 12.81
CA ASP A 75 16.51 -4.78 13.89
C ASP A 75 15.97 -3.95 15.07
N GLY A 76 14.68 -4.07 15.39
CA GLY A 76 14.05 -3.44 16.56
C GLY A 76 14.52 -4.02 17.87
#